data_AF-A0A7R9HCK7-F1
#
_entry.id   AF-A0A7R9HCK7-F1
#
_cell.length_a   1.000
_cell.length_b   1.000
_cell.length_c   1.000
_cell.angle_alpha   90.00
_cell.angle_beta   90.00
_cell.angle_gamma   90.00
#
_symmetry.space_group_name_H-M   'P 1'
#
loop_
_entity.id
_entity.type
_entity.pdbx_description
1 polymer ?
#
loop_
_entity_poly.entity_id
_entity_poly.type
_entity_poly.pdbx_seq_one_letter_code
_entity_poly.pdbx_strand_id
1 'polypeptide(L)' 'MSGQFVRPTEDYIELRMKEKSKNAARSRREKENAEFLELAKLLPLPSAITSQLDKASIIRLTTSYLKMRHVFPDGESS' A
#
# COMPACT_ATOMS: atom_id res chain seq x y z
N MET A 1 0.36 -2.71 50.23
CA MET A 1 0.65 -2.78 48.78
C MET A 1 -0.57 -3.38 48.10
N SER A 2 -1.45 -2.55 47.57
CA SER A 2 -2.61 -2.99 46.80
C SER A 2 -2.12 -3.47 45.42
N GLY A 3 -1.86 -4.77 45.31
CA GLY A 3 -1.68 -5.39 44.00
C GLY A 3 -2.97 -5.20 43.21
N GLN A 4 -2.91 -4.48 42.10
CA GLN A 4 -4.01 -4.39 41.14
C GLN A 4 -4.22 -5.78 40.56
N PHE A 5 -5.15 -6.53 41.14
CA PHE A 5 -5.71 -7.73 40.54
C PHE A 5 -6.68 -7.27 39.46
N VAL A 6 -6.16 -7.00 38.27
CA VAL A 6 -6.96 -6.68 37.08
C VAL A 6 -7.76 -7.93 36.70
N ARG A 7 -9.06 -7.78 36.45
CA ARG A 7 -9.97 -8.92 36.26
C ARG A 7 -9.69 -9.61 34.92
N PRO A 8 -9.78 -10.96 34.82
CA PRO A 8 -9.51 -11.73 33.59
C PRO A 8 -10.25 -11.24 32.34
N THR A 9 -11.37 -10.54 32.51
CA THR A 9 -12.18 -9.97 31.43
C THR A 9 -11.61 -8.68 30.84
N GLU A 10 -10.90 -7.85 31.62
CA GLU A 10 -10.27 -6.62 31.13
C GLU A 10 -9.08 -6.93 30.22
N ASP A 11 -8.21 -7.86 30.63
CA ASP A 11 -7.08 -8.32 29.81
C ASP A 11 -7.55 -8.95 28.48
N TYR A 12 -8.64 -9.73 28.51
CA TYR A 12 -9.23 -10.32 27.31
C TYR A 12 -9.75 -9.24 26.35
N ILE A 13 -10.47 -8.23 26.86
CA ILE A 13 -10.97 -7.13 26.04
C ILE A 13 -9.79 -6.34 25.44
N GLU A 14 -8.75 -6.07 26.22
CA GLU A 14 -7.55 -5.38 25.74
C GLU A 14 -6.85 -6.17 24.62
N LEU A 15 -6.66 -7.49 24.79
CA LEU A 15 -6.11 -8.37 23.77
C LEU A 15 -6.94 -8.36 22.49
N ARG A 16 -8.28 -8.40 22.60
CA ARG A 16 -9.20 -8.35 21.46
C ARG A 16 -9.15 -7.00 20.74
N MET A 17 -9.03 -5.89 21.47
CA MET A 17 -8.87 -4.57 20.87
C MET A 17 -7.53 -4.41 20.16
N LYS A 18 -6.44 -4.89 20.76
CA LYS A 18 -5.11 -4.95 20.12
C LYS A 18 -5.14 -5.80 18.85
N GLU A 19 -5.80 -6.95 18.90
CA GLU A 19 -5.97 -7.84 17.75
C GLU A 19 -6.78 -7.18 16.63
N LYS A 20 -7.89 -6.51 16.96
CA LYS A 20 -8.70 -5.75 16.00
C LYS A 20 -7.89 -4.62 15.35
N SER A 21 -7.13 -3.86 16.13
CA SER A 21 -6.25 -2.80 15.62
C SER A 21 -5.17 -3.36 14.67
N LYS A 22 -4.54 -4.48 15.06
CA LYS A 22 -3.56 -5.20 14.22
C LYS A 22 -4.17 -5.64 12.90
N ASN A 23 -5.37 -6.21 12.91
CA ASN A 23 -6.06 -6.66 11.71
C ASN A 23 -6.46 -5.46 10.82
N ALA A 24 -6.92 -4.36 11.42
CA ALA A 24 -7.22 -3.14 10.67
C ALA A 24 -5.97 -2.55 10.01
N ALA A 25 -4.84 -2.51 10.72
CA ALA A 25 -3.57 -2.05 10.17
C ALA A 25 -3.06 -2.96 9.02
N ARG A 26 -3.23 -4.29 9.16
CA ARG A 26 -2.90 -5.25 8.10
C ARG A 26 -3.76 -5.02 6.86
N SER A 27 -5.09 -4.96 7.01
CA SER A 27 -6.02 -4.74 5.91
C SER A 27 -5.73 -3.44 5.16
N ARG A 28 -5.38 -2.36 5.87
CA ARG A 28 -4.92 -1.11 5.24
C ARG A 28 -3.67 -1.29 4.37
N ARG A 29 -2.66 -2.02 4.86
CA ARG A 29 -1.43 -2.30 4.10
C ARG A 29 -1.69 -3.19 2.90
N GLU A 30 -2.55 -4.20 3.03
CA GLU A 30 -2.95 -5.08 1.94
C GLU A 30 -3.67 -4.31 0.84
N LYS A 31 -4.63 -3.46 1.22
CA LYS A 31 -5.31 -2.57 0.27
C LYS A 31 -4.32 -1.64 -0.43
N GLU A 32 -3.46 -0.97 0.32
CA GLU A 32 -2.42 -0.10 -0.26
C GLU A 32 -1.52 -0.87 -1.25
N ASN A 33 -1.06 -2.06 -0.89
CA ASN A 33 -0.25 -2.91 -1.77
C ASN A 33 -1.00 -3.28 -3.06
N ALA A 34 -2.28 -3.60 -2.96
CA ALA A 34 -3.11 -3.92 -4.13
C ALA A 34 -3.22 -2.71 -5.08
N GLU A 35 -3.47 -1.51 -4.55
CA GLU A 35 -3.52 -0.27 -5.34
C GLU A 35 -2.19 0.00 -6.05
N PHE A 36 -1.05 -0.19 -5.38
CA PHE A 36 0.28 -0.07 -6.00
C PHE A 36 0.49 -1.07 -7.13
N LEU A 37 0.06 -2.32 -6.95
CA LEU A 37 0.19 -3.35 -7.97
C LEU A 37 -0.68 -3.05 -9.18
N GLU A 38 -1.92 -2.61 -8.97
CA GLU A 38 -2.79 -2.17 -10.07
C GLU A 38 -2.21 -0.95 -10.80
N LEU A 39 -1.69 0.02 -10.07
CA LEU A 39 -1.02 1.17 -10.68
C LEU A 39 0.18 0.76 -11.54
N ALA A 40 0.97 -0.21 -11.09
CA ALA A 40 2.11 -0.73 -11.85
C ALA A 40 1.67 -1.41 -13.15
N LYS A 41 0.53 -2.12 -13.16
CA LYS A 41 -0.03 -2.77 -14.37
C LYS A 41 -0.49 -1.77 -15.43
N LEU A 42 -0.83 -0.55 -15.04
CA LEU A 42 -1.26 0.52 -15.95
C LEU A 42 -0.10 1.22 -16.66
N LEU A 43 1.14 1.03 -16.20
CA LEU A 43 2.30 1.59 -16.89
C LEU A 43 2.48 0.90 -18.26
N PRO A 44 2.92 1.64 -19.30
CA PRO A 44 3.17 1.08 -20.63
C PRO A 44 4.51 0.31 -20.67
N LEU A 45 4.66 -0.65 -19.76
CA LEU A 45 5.85 -1.48 -19.58
C LEU A 45 5.42 -2.96 -19.53
N PRO A 46 6.26 -3.89 -20.02
CA PRO A 46 5.98 -5.31 -19.88
C PRO A 46 5.76 -5.74 -18.43
N SER A 47 4.82 -6.67 -18.21
CA SER A 47 4.48 -7.20 -16.87
C SER A 47 5.68 -7.82 -16.14
N ALA A 48 6.63 -8.38 -16.89
CA ALA A 48 7.87 -8.92 -16.35
C ALA A 48 8.73 -7.85 -15.64
N ILE A 49 8.63 -6.58 -16.05
CA ILE A 49 9.32 -5.45 -15.43
C ILE A 49 8.48 -4.88 -14.29
N THR A 50 7.19 -4.62 -14.53
CA THR A 50 6.32 -3.96 -13.53
C THR A 50 6.10 -4.80 -12.28
N SER A 51 6.18 -6.13 -12.38
CA SER A 51 6.12 -7.05 -11.24
C SER A 51 7.31 -6.97 -10.28
N GLN A 52 8.44 -6.39 -10.71
CA GLN A 52 9.66 -6.27 -9.92
C GLN A 52 9.86 -4.85 -9.34
N LEU A 53 8.97 -3.91 -9.66
CA LEU A 53 9.09 -2.53 -9.20
C LEU A 53 8.76 -2.41 -7.71
N ASP A 54 9.58 -1.63 -7.01
CA ASP A 54 9.24 -1.16 -5.67
C ASP A 54 8.24 0.01 -5.72
N LYS A 55 7.58 0.28 -4.60
CA LYS A 55 6.54 1.33 -4.51
C LYS A 55 7.04 2.71 -4.95
N ALA A 56 8.29 3.05 -4.60
CA ALA A 56 8.87 4.34 -4.96
C ALA A 56 9.10 4.45 -6.48
N SER A 57 9.58 3.39 -7.13
CA SER A 57 9.76 3.41 -8.58
C SER A 57 8.42 3.42 -9.31
N ILE A 58 7.39 2.74 -8.82
CA ILE A 58 6.02 2.84 -9.36
C ILE A 58 5.57 4.31 -9.40
N ILE A 59 5.65 5.03 -8.28
CA ILE A 59 5.27 6.46 -8.22
C ILE A 59 6.10 7.32 -9.17
N ARG A 60 7.42 7.14 -9.18
CA ARG A 60 8.32 7.93 -10.04
C ARG A 60 8.01 7.70 -11.52
N LEU A 61 7.86 6.45 -11.94
CA LEU A 61 7.55 6.10 -13.33
C LEU A 61 6.17 6.59 -13.75
N THR A 62 5.14 6.41 -12.91
CA THR A 62 3.79 6.94 -13.17
C THR A 62 3.83 8.45 -13.32
N THR A 63 4.50 9.16 -12.41
CA THR A 63 4.59 10.63 -12.46
C THR A 63 5.31 11.10 -13.72
N SER A 64 6.43 10.46 -14.07
CA SER A 64 7.16 10.77 -15.30
C SER A 64 6.34 10.49 -16.55
N TYR A 65 5.60 9.37 -16.57
CA TYR A 65 4.72 9.02 -17.69
C TYR A 65 3.61 10.05 -17.90
N LEU A 66 2.93 10.49 -16.84
CA LEU A 66 1.89 11.52 -16.93
C LEU A 66 2.46 12.86 -17.41
N LYS A 67 3.64 13.27 -16.93
CA LYS A 67 4.32 14.48 -17.40
C LYS A 67 4.68 14.38 -18.89
N MET A 68 5.20 13.22 -19.32
CA MET A 68 5.54 12.98 -20.71
C MET A 68 4.31 13.04 -21.61
N ARG A 69 3.19 12.43 -21.20
CA ARG A 69 1.92 12.49 -21.93
C ARG A 69 1.32 13.89 -22.01
N HIS A 70 1.60 14.75 -21.04
CA HIS A 70 1.19 16.15 -21.10
C HIS A 70 1.99 16.95 -22.13
N VAL A 71 3.30 16.68 -22.26
CA VAL A 71 4.19 17.36 -23.23
C VAL A 71 4.05 16.76 -24.63
N PHE A 72 3.84 15.44 -24.72
CA PHE A 72 3.71 14.66 -25.95
C PHE A 72 2.41 13.84 -25.92
N PRO A 73 1.25 14.45 -26.24
CA PRO A 73 -0.05 13.77 -26.19
C PRO A 73 -0.11 12.53 -27.09
N ASP A 74 0.48 12.64 -28.29
CA ASP A 74 0.40 11.61 -29.33
C ASP A 74 1.53 10.57 -29.25
N GLY A 75 2.46 10.71 -28.30
CA GLY A 75 3.54 9.73 -28.08
C GLY A 75 4.60 9.68 -29.18
N GLU A 76 4.52 10.55 -30.19
CA GLU A 76 5.54 10.68 -31.23
C GLU A 76 6.61 11.68 -30.77
N SER A 77 7.73 11.15 -30.28
CA SER A 77 9.01 11.84 -30.41
C SER A 77 9.38 11.83 -31.90
N SER A 78 9.44 13.02 -32.50
CA SER A 78 9.85 13.27 -33.89
C SER A 78 11.19 12.64 -34.24
#